data_AF-A0A4P5VNF3-F1
#
_entry.id   AF-A0A4P5VNF3-F1
#
_cell.length_a   1.000
_cell.length_b   1.000
_cell.length_c   1.000
_cell.angle_alpha   90.00
_cell.angle_beta   90.00
_cell.angle_gamma   90.00
#
_symmetry.space_group_name_H-M   'P 1'
#
loop_
_entity.id
_entity.type
_entity.pdbx_description
1 polymer ?
#
loop_
_entity_poly.entity_id
_entity_poly.type
_entity_poly.pdbx_seq_one_letter_code
_entity_poly.pdbx_strand_id
1 'polypeptide(L)'
;MSSPASDSAPDGFSLLRDFLQPQAASGRPSGAAVADGSALQRRLPTGGTLPWFERRWAKAGLPAALLSVLRSLGQVIFINNPVSGLLLLLALLLQSPWMALFAVLGTVTANLTARAFAAEPMAWSNGIYGFNGALVGAAVAAFAHFGRDTGLLAWLVVVVAGAIVTTVLLHGLGRWVFRMVGLPPLTLPFCLVTWLLLNLVAAINHPALQLAEHPALKGGTGVLEALLLALPHGFGQVLFCPGLLSGVLVLLATAVASPLAAVVGLLGGGVAAITGLLIGASPEAVGVGLWSYNGVLTAMAIGGTFYAPTRLSVAVGLLGAAAASLITPGLSGLLARDLTPGFPLLQLPFIVATLAMMMVIRWSLHSLLPVALHAIYTPEEHRRRYEVSRSLLGDFRRRLRAVVAGRHHFVSSPMDSGSGDAQDREAARELRRLYRQLDRNGNGRLSVAELATGLMQRRSGGQADLMNRSLFQRLRQVLKAMDVDGDGAVDEDEFTALMLRLRRLSEGEERLMHYLMPVDANGDHQLDPTELRRLFGSVGQPPLTPQEERHLFGPQVGRLSWSAFIDRLLLV
;
A
#
# COMPACT_ATOMS: atom_id res chain seq x y z
N MET A 1 6.51 -20.22 15.67
CA MET A 1 5.22 -20.96 15.68
C MET A 1 5.15 -21.72 14.37
N SER A 2 5.08 -23.04 14.44
CA SER A 2 5.02 -23.98 13.33
C SER A 2 3.81 -23.68 12.44
N SER A 3 4.04 -23.59 11.12
CA SER A 3 3.00 -23.55 10.10
C SER A 3 2.20 -24.86 10.18
N PRO A 4 0.88 -24.83 10.42
CA PRO A 4 0.06 -26.00 10.22
C PRO A 4 -0.21 -26.13 8.72
N ALA A 5 0.06 -27.32 8.21
CA ALA A 5 -0.21 -27.72 6.84
C ALA A 5 -1.65 -27.37 6.46
N SER A 6 -1.79 -26.68 5.33
CA SER A 6 -3.06 -26.49 4.65
C SER A 6 -3.57 -27.84 4.16
N ASP A 7 -4.51 -28.45 4.89
CA ASP A 7 -5.38 -29.49 4.33
C ASP A 7 -6.31 -28.81 3.32
N SER A 8 -5.78 -28.63 2.10
CA SER A 8 -6.52 -28.16 0.94
C SER A 8 -7.27 -29.34 0.33
N ALA A 9 -8.58 -29.21 0.22
CA ALA A 9 -9.36 -30.05 -0.69
C ALA A 9 -8.71 -30.00 -2.09
N PRO A 10 -8.66 -31.12 -2.85
CA PRO A 10 -7.96 -31.17 -4.11
C PRO A 10 -8.61 -30.22 -5.13
N ASP A 11 -7.95 -29.09 -5.39
CA ASP A 11 -8.40 -28.05 -6.31
C ASP A 11 -8.47 -28.60 -7.75
N GLY A 12 -9.68 -28.78 -8.28
CA GLY A 12 -9.92 -29.24 -9.65
C GLY A 12 -9.42 -28.27 -10.71
N PHE A 13 -9.32 -26.97 -10.40
CA PHE A 13 -8.91 -25.91 -11.32
C PHE A 13 -7.40 -25.68 -11.38
N SER A 14 -6.63 -26.28 -10.45
CA SER A 14 -5.16 -26.31 -10.51
C SER A 14 -4.64 -26.86 -11.85
N LEU A 15 -5.32 -27.88 -12.40
CA LEU A 15 -4.97 -28.50 -13.67
C LEU A 15 -5.16 -27.56 -14.87
N LEU A 16 -6.20 -26.73 -14.84
CA LEU A 16 -6.43 -25.72 -15.88
C LEU A 16 -5.48 -24.53 -15.73
N ARG A 17 -5.10 -24.17 -14.50
CA ARG A 17 -4.07 -23.15 -14.25
C ARG A 17 -2.73 -23.56 -14.86
N ASP A 18 -2.32 -24.82 -14.67
CA ASP A 18 -1.10 -25.36 -15.27
C ASP A 18 -1.16 -25.36 -16.80
N PHE A 19 -2.32 -25.63 -17.38
CA PHE A 19 -2.52 -25.68 -18.83
C PHE A 19 -2.39 -24.32 -19.53
N LEU A 20 -2.70 -23.23 -18.82
CA LEU A 20 -2.57 -21.86 -19.31
C LEU A 20 -1.12 -21.34 -19.28
N GLN A 21 -0.18 -22.07 -18.65
CA GLN A 21 1.22 -21.65 -18.63
C GLN A 21 1.86 -21.81 -20.03
N PRO A 22 2.62 -20.82 -20.52
CA PRO A 22 3.33 -20.94 -21.79
C PRO A 22 4.35 -22.10 -21.75
N GLN A 23 4.46 -22.88 -22.83
CA GLN A 23 5.50 -23.90 -22.94
C GLN A 23 6.89 -23.25 -22.83
N ALA A 24 7.68 -23.68 -21.85
CA ALA A 24 9.10 -23.38 -21.81
C ALA A 24 9.78 -24.09 -22.99
N ALA A 25 9.95 -23.38 -24.11
CA ALA A 25 10.80 -23.85 -25.19
C ALA A 25 12.24 -23.99 -24.67
N SER A 26 12.71 -25.23 -24.63
CA SER A 26 14.11 -25.71 -24.58
C SER A 26 15.18 -24.81 -23.93
N GLY A 27 15.68 -25.27 -22.76
CA GLY A 27 17.10 -25.12 -22.40
C GLY A 27 17.53 -23.85 -21.67
N ARG A 28 16.63 -22.94 -21.31
CA ARG A 28 16.88 -21.96 -20.25
C ARG A 28 15.96 -22.30 -19.08
N PRO A 29 16.45 -22.29 -17.81
CA PRO A 29 15.56 -22.45 -16.69
C PRO A 29 14.50 -21.37 -16.83
N SER A 30 13.25 -21.80 -17.03
CA SER A 30 12.08 -20.95 -17.02
C SER A 30 11.93 -20.45 -15.60
N GLY A 31 12.74 -19.45 -15.25
CA GLY A 31 12.28 -18.45 -14.34
C GLY A 31 10.97 -17.96 -14.94
N ALA A 32 9.86 -18.37 -14.34
CA ALA A 32 8.80 -17.44 -14.07
C ALA A 32 9.47 -16.25 -13.38
N ALA A 33 10.11 -15.39 -14.19
CA ALA A 33 10.31 -14.02 -13.87
C ALA A 33 8.87 -13.53 -13.75
N VAL A 34 8.35 -13.62 -12.52
CA VAL A 34 7.68 -12.50 -11.90
C VAL A 34 8.25 -11.28 -12.58
N ALA A 35 7.51 -10.72 -13.53
CA ALA A 35 7.94 -9.52 -14.21
C ALA A 35 8.03 -8.49 -13.09
N ASP A 36 9.23 -8.36 -12.55
CA ASP A 36 9.61 -7.61 -11.34
C ASP A 36 9.50 -6.10 -11.55
N GLY A 37 8.75 -5.70 -12.57
CA GLY A 37 8.28 -4.37 -12.82
C GLY A 37 6.77 -4.35 -12.62
N SER A 38 6.29 -3.69 -11.56
CA SER A 38 4.93 -3.13 -11.59
C SER A 38 4.74 -2.33 -12.90
N ALA A 39 3.50 -2.13 -13.36
CA ALA A 39 3.27 -1.33 -14.59
C ALA A 39 3.92 0.06 -14.51
N LEU A 40 4.08 0.59 -13.29
CA LEU A 40 4.86 1.77 -12.97
C LEU A 40 6.35 1.60 -13.26
N GLN A 41 6.98 0.50 -12.83
CA GLN A 41 8.40 0.22 -13.08
C GLN A 41 8.75 0.02 -14.56
N ARG A 42 7.79 -0.38 -15.39
CA ARG A 42 7.97 -0.38 -16.86
C ARG A 42 8.07 1.03 -17.45
N ARG A 43 7.47 2.04 -16.79
CA ARG A 43 7.48 3.44 -17.23
C ARG A 43 8.53 4.28 -16.50
N LEU A 44 8.77 3.98 -15.23
CA LEU A 44 9.70 4.65 -14.32
C LEU A 44 10.52 3.56 -13.62
N PRO A 45 11.70 3.18 -14.16
CA PRO A 45 12.52 2.10 -13.60
C PRO A 45 12.86 2.26 -12.11
N THR A 46 12.90 3.50 -11.64
CA THR A 46 13.14 3.91 -10.26
C THR A 46 11.88 3.97 -9.38
N GLY A 47 10.70 3.68 -9.92
CA GLY A 47 9.42 3.69 -9.21
C GLY A 47 9.19 2.47 -8.32
N GLY A 48 8.22 2.58 -7.40
CA GLY A 48 7.89 1.48 -6.48
C GLY A 48 8.92 1.31 -5.36
N THR A 49 9.11 0.08 -4.87
CA THR A 49 10.05 -0.24 -3.78
C THR A 49 11.37 -0.86 -4.21
N LEU A 50 11.55 -1.02 -5.52
CA LEU A 50 12.77 -1.51 -6.17
C LEU A 50 13.27 -2.89 -5.67
N PRO A 51 12.44 -3.95 -5.66
CA PRO A 51 12.88 -5.30 -5.26
C PRO A 51 13.97 -5.85 -6.20
N TRP A 52 13.94 -5.50 -7.48
CA TRP A 52 15.00 -5.84 -8.43
C TRP A 52 16.35 -5.20 -8.08
N PHE A 53 16.33 -3.97 -7.59
CA PHE A 53 17.54 -3.25 -7.21
C PHE A 53 18.16 -3.90 -5.97
N GLU A 54 17.33 -4.29 -5.01
CA GLU A 54 17.76 -5.02 -3.82
C GLU A 54 18.42 -6.36 -4.15
N ARG A 55 17.85 -7.14 -5.09
CA ARG A 55 18.50 -8.39 -5.52
C ARG A 55 19.83 -8.13 -6.22
N ARG A 56 19.94 -7.07 -7.03
CA ARG A 56 21.20 -6.69 -7.68
C ARG A 56 22.24 -6.20 -6.64
N TRP A 57 21.80 -5.44 -5.65
CA TRP A 57 22.60 -4.96 -4.53
C TRP A 57 23.18 -6.11 -3.71
N ALA A 58 22.34 -7.09 -3.37
CA ALA A 58 22.77 -8.31 -2.68
C ALA A 58 23.77 -9.13 -3.51
N LYS A 59 23.53 -9.27 -4.82
CA LYS A 59 24.48 -9.95 -5.74
C LYS A 59 25.84 -9.24 -5.83
N ALA A 60 25.87 -7.91 -5.65
CA ALA A 60 27.11 -7.14 -5.59
C ALA A 60 27.84 -7.24 -4.24
N GLY A 61 27.31 -8.00 -3.27
CA GLY A 61 27.91 -8.16 -1.94
C GLY A 61 27.78 -6.92 -1.05
N LEU A 62 26.93 -5.96 -1.41
CA LEU A 62 26.78 -4.72 -0.65
C LEU A 62 25.91 -4.90 0.60
N PRO A 63 26.17 -4.19 1.71
CA PRO A 63 25.46 -4.41 2.96
C PRO A 63 23.96 -4.08 2.87
N ALA A 64 23.10 -5.00 3.28
CA ALA A 64 21.65 -4.77 3.37
C ALA A 64 21.29 -3.65 4.36
N ALA A 65 22.14 -3.42 5.37
CA ALA A 65 21.98 -2.34 6.34
C ALA A 65 21.96 -0.95 5.68
N LEU A 66 22.75 -0.73 4.62
CA LEU A 66 22.76 0.54 3.91
C LEU A 66 21.44 0.80 3.17
N LEU A 67 20.88 -0.23 2.52
CA LEU A 67 19.54 -0.12 1.91
C LEU A 67 18.45 0.14 2.95
N SER A 68 18.51 -0.54 4.10
CA SER A 68 17.57 -0.32 5.19
C SER A 68 17.62 1.14 5.69
N VAL A 69 18.82 1.73 5.86
CA VAL A 69 19.00 3.14 6.23
C VAL A 69 18.38 4.08 5.18
N LEU A 70 18.67 3.88 3.90
CA LEU A 70 18.09 4.71 2.83
C LEU A 70 16.56 4.60 2.80
N ARG A 71 16.02 3.38 2.91
CA ARG A 71 14.57 3.16 2.99
C ARG A 71 13.96 3.82 4.22
N SER A 72 14.62 3.75 5.37
CA SER A 72 14.18 4.45 6.59
C SER A 72 14.04 5.96 6.41
N LEU A 73 14.95 6.61 5.67
CA LEU A 73 14.79 8.02 5.33
C LEU A 73 13.54 8.25 4.47
N GLY A 74 13.31 7.41 3.46
CA GLY A 74 12.10 7.47 2.63
C GLY A 74 10.80 7.28 3.41
N GLN A 75 10.81 6.39 4.41
CA GLN A 75 9.64 6.10 5.26
C GLN A 75 9.14 7.31 6.06
N VAL A 76 9.97 8.34 6.26
CA VAL A 76 9.55 9.61 6.89
C VAL A 76 8.36 10.25 6.14
N ILE A 77 8.27 10.04 4.83
CA ILE A 77 7.18 10.54 3.97
C ILE A 77 6.40 9.39 3.30
N PHE A 78 6.36 8.22 3.95
CA PHE A 78 5.68 6.99 3.49
C PHE A 78 6.25 6.34 2.22
N ILE A 79 7.50 6.64 1.85
CA ILE A 79 8.11 6.15 0.63
C ILE A 79 9.15 5.07 0.93
N ASN A 80 8.81 3.80 0.66
CA ASN A 80 9.76 2.69 0.75
C ASN A 80 10.62 2.57 -0.51
N ASN A 81 11.52 3.52 -0.76
CA ASN A 81 12.37 3.51 -1.95
C ASN A 81 13.80 4.01 -1.62
N PRO A 82 14.86 3.22 -1.87
CA PRO A 82 16.22 3.61 -1.52
C PRO A 82 16.76 4.80 -2.35
N VAL A 83 16.30 4.98 -3.59
CA VAL A 83 16.66 6.15 -4.42
C VAL A 83 16.00 7.41 -3.86
N SER A 84 14.73 7.33 -3.47
CA SER A 84 14.05 8.42 -2.76
C SER A 84 14.76 8.74 -1.45
N GLY A 85 15.14 7.73 -0.67
CA GLY A 85 15.94 7.90 0.54
C GLY A 85 17.24 8.67 0.33
N LEU A 86 17.96 8.38 -0.76
CA LEU A 86 19.15 9.12 -1.14
C LEU A 86 18.85 10.58 -1.51
N LEU A 87 17.77 10.82 -2.26
CA LEU A 87 17.34 12.18 -2.58
C LEU A 87 16.94 12.99 -1.33
N LEU A 88 16.29 12.34 -0.35
CA LEU A 88 16.01 12.97 0.95
C LEU A 88 17.29 13.27 1.73
N LEU A 89 18.28 12.37 1.71
CA LEU A 89 19.58 12.65 2.31
C LEU A 89 20.27 13.85 1.64
N LEU A 90 20.19 13.97 0.33
CA LEU A 90 20.70 15.14 -0.41
C LEU A 90 19.93 16.42 -0.05
N ALA A 91 18.61 16.36 0.12
CA ALA A 91 17.80 17.49 0.58
C ALA A 91 18.22 17.98 1.97
N LEU A 92 18.50 17.04 2.89
CA LEU A 92 19.04 17.35 4.22
C LEU A 92 20.44 17.94 4.12
N LEU A 93 21.34 17.38 3.29
CA LEU A 93 22.70 17.90 3.10
C LEU A 93 22.70 19.32 2.55
N LEU A 94 21.84 19.61 1.57
CA LEU A 94 21.67 20.95 1.02
C LEU A 94 21.12 21.94 2.04
N GLN A 95 20.25 21.47 2.94
CA GLN A 95 19.74 22.31 4.02
C GLN A 95 20.82 22.59 5.07
N SER A 96 21.51 21.55 5.51
CA SER A 96 22.60 21.61 6.49
C SER A 96 23.32 20.25 6.57
N PRO A 97 24.66 20.20 6.45
CA PRO A 97 25.42 18.97 6.70
C PRO A 97 25.15 18.35 8.08
N TRP A 98 24.85 19.18 9.08
CA TRP A 98 24.51 18.71 10.43
C TRP A 98 23.16 17.99 10.47
N MET A 99 22.14 18.48 9.76
CA MET A 99 20.85 17.80 9.66
C MET A 99 20.99 16.43 9.01
N ALA A 100 21.79 16.32 7.94
CA ALA A 100 22.07 15.03 7.31
C ALA A 100 22.81 14.08 8.24
N LEU A 101 23.89 14.54 8.90
CA LEU A 101 24.66 13.74 9.85
C LEU A 101 23.77 13.20 10.98
N PHE A 102 22.99 14.07 11.60
CA PHE A 102 22.16 13.71 12.75
C PHE A 102 20.99 12.81 12.35
N ALA A 103 20.35 13.05 11.20
CA ALA A 103 19.32 12.16 10.68
C ALA A 103 19.87 10.76 10.36
N VAL A 104 21.06 10.67 9.76
CA VAL A 104 21.74 9.38 9.51
C VAL A 104 22.09 8.69 10.82
N LEU A 105 22.66 9.41 11.79
CA LEU A 105 22.99 8.87 13.12
C LEU A 105 21.75 8.30 13.81
N GLY A 106 20.66 9.06 13.84
CA GLY A 106 19.39 8.62 14.41
C GLY A 106 18.82 7.40 13.68
N THR A 107 18.90 7.37 12.35
CA THR A 107 18.44 6.24 11.52
C THR A 107 19.26 4.97 11.79
N VAL A 108 20.58 5.08 11.82
CA VAL A 108 21.49 3.95 12.07
C VAL A 108 21.27 3.43 13.48
N THR A 109 21.22 4.31 14.48
CA THR A 109 21.00 3.92 15.88
C THR A 109 19.67 3.19 16.06
N ALA A 110 18.59 3.72 15.46
CA ALA A 110 17.28 3.09 15.51
C ALA A 110 17.27 1.70 14.83
N ASN A 111 17.93 1.56 13.68
CA ASN A 111 18.06 0.28 12.99
C ASN A 111 18.89 -0.76 13.78
N LEU A 112 19.99 -0.33 14.42
CA LEU A 112 20.80 -1.20 15.29
C LEU A 112 20.01 -1.63 16.53
N THR A 113 19.29 -0.69 17.15
CA THR A 113 18.38 -0.97 18.27
C THR A 113 17.34 -2.00 17.87
N ALA A 114 16.69 -1.84 16.72
CA ALA A 114 15.70 -2.79 16.23
C ALA A 114 16.28 -4.21 16.06
N ARG A 115 17.52 -4.34 15.56
CA ARG A 115 18.20 -5.64 15.47
C ARG A 115 18.50 -6.24 16.84
N ALA A 116 18.92 -5.43 17.80
CA ALA A 116 19.15 -5.87 19.17
C ALA A 116 17.87 -6.43 19.83
N PHE A 117 16.71 -5.88 19.48
CA PHE A 117 15.39 -6.37 19.92
C PHE A 117 14.79 -7.48 19.02
N ALA A 118 15.59 -8.13 18.19
CA ALA A 118 15.13 -9.19 17.27
C ALA A 118 13.89 -8.78 16.46
N ALA A 119 13.91 -7.55 15.92
CA ALA A 119 12.82 -7.02 15.12
C ALA A 119 12.54 -7.86 13.87
N GLU A 120 11.31 -7.71 13.35
CA GLU A 120 10.82 -8.49 12.21
C GLU A 120 11.64 -8.17 10.94
N PRO A 121 12.27 -9.17 10.28
CA PRO A 121 13.23 -8.92 9.21
C PRO A 121 12.67 -8.14 8.01
N MET A 122 11.40 -8.35 7.64
CA MET A 122 10.79 -7.64 6.52
C MET A 122 10.55 -6.17 6.88
N ALA A 123 9.98 -5.88 8.06
CA ALA A 123 9.83 -4.51 8.53
C ALA A 123 11.18 -3.76 8.66
N TRP A 124 12.24 -4.45 9.08
CA TRP A 124 13.58 -3.89 9.15
C TRP A 124 14.17 -3.58 7.76
N SER A 125 14.10 -4.52 6.82
CA SER A 125 14.60 -4.32 5.45
C SER A 125 13.82 -3.24 4.68
N ASN A 126 12.53 -3.07 5.00
CA ASN A 126 11.68 -1.99 4.49
C ASN A 126 11.87 -0.65 5.22
N GLY A 127 12.78 -0.57 6.20
CA GLY A 127 13.15 0.68 6.87
C GLY A 127 12.17 1.19 7.93
N ILE A 128 11.17 0.41 8.34
CA ILE A 128 10.09 0.83 9.25
C ILE A 128 10.60 1.24 10.64
N TYR A 129 11.74 0.73 11.09
CA TYR A 129 12.25 1.04 12.43
C TYR A 129 13.11 2.31 12.50
N GLY A 130 13.64 2.80 11.38
CA GLY A 130 14.62 3.89 11.38
C GLY A 130 14.05 5.30 11.24
N PHE A 131 12.86 5.47 10.67
CA PHE A 131 12.35 6.80 10.29
C PHE A 131 12.05 7.73 11.48
N ASN A 132 11.57 7.20 12.60
CA ASN A 132 11.36 7.99 13.81
C ASN A 132 12.71 8.50 14.38
N GLY A 133 13.75 7.66 14.34
CA GLY A 133 15.11 8.06 14.72
C GLY A 133 15.69 9.13 13.79
N ALA A 134 15.43 9.01 12.48
CA ALA A 134 15.80 10.03 11.49
C ALA A 134 15.22 11.41 11.84
N LEU A 135 13.92 11.44 12.17
CA LEU A 135 13.23 12.67 12.55
C LEU A 135 13.72 13.25 13.88
N VAL A 136 14.05 12.42 14.87
CA VAL A 136 14.69 12.90 16.11
C VAL A 136 16.04 13.56 15.79
N GLY A 137 16.86 12.93 14.95
CA GLY A 137 18.13 13.51 14.50
C GLY A 137 17.95 14.84 13.79
N ALA A 138 17.03 14.90 12.81
CA ALA A 138 16.73 16.13 12.08
C ALA A 138 16.18 17.24 12.99
N ALA A 139 15.29 16.90 13.93
CA ALA A 139 14.73 17.85 14.89
C ALA A 139 15.82 18.39 15.82
N VAL A 140 16.68 17.53 16.38
CA VAL A 140 17.82 17.97 17.20
C VAL A 140 18.69 18.94 16.40
N ALA A 141 19.03 18.63 15.14
CA ALA A 141 19.81 19.54 14.31
C ALA A 141 19.09 20.86 13.97
N ALA A 142 17.76 20.87 13.93
CA ALA A 142 16.96 22.08 13.66
C ALA A 142 16.78 22.97 14.90
N PHE A 143 16.76 22.39 16.10
CA PHE A 143 16.50 23.09 17.37
C PHE A 143 17.75 23.28 18.23
N ALA A 144 18.88 22.63 17.92
CA ALA A 144 20.14 22.78 18.64
C ALA A 144 20.91 24.03 18.20
N HIS A 145 21.48 24.74 19.16
CA HIS A 145 22.54 25.72 18.90
C HIS A 145 23.88 24.99 18.73
N PHE A 146 24.64 25.38 17.70
CA PHE A 146 26.00 24.89 17.42
C PHE A 146 26.98 26.06 17.46
N GLY A 147 27.57 26.31 18.62
CA GLY A 147 28.54 27.37 18.90
C GLY A 147 29.83 26.84 19.52
N ARG A 148 30.80 27.74 19.76
CA ARG A 148 32.11 27.40 20.37
C ARG A 148 31.99 26.75 21.75
N ASP A 149 30.96 27.12 22.51
CA ASP A 149 30.71 26.62 23.88
C ASP A 149 29.77 25.39 23.91
N THR A 150 29.20 25.00 22.77
CA THR A 150 28.31 23.83 22.68
C THR A 150 29.09 22.56 22.41
N GLY A 151 28.71 21.48 23.10
CA GLY A 151 29.39 20.20 22.99
C GLY A 151 28.76 19.36 21.89
N LEU A 152 29.40 19.27 20.72
CA LEU A 152 28.97 18.35 19.65
C LEU A 152 28.72 16.93 20.18
N LEU A 153 29.62 16.43 21.05
CA LEU A 153 29.48 15.12 21.68
C LEU A 153 28.17 14.97 22.48
N ALA A 154 27.78 16.00 23.23
CA ALA A 154 26.55 15.99 24.01
C ALA A 154 25.32 15.87 23.09
N TRP A 155 25.31 16.61 21.99
CA TRP A 155 24.25 16.53 20.99
C TRP A 155 24.19 15.17 20.28
N LEU A 156 25.33 14.56 19.97
CA LEU A 156 25.38 13.20 19.42
C LEU A 156 24.79 12.17 20.41
N VAL A 157 25.11 12.30 21.71
CA VAL A 157 24.53 11.44 22.76
C VAL A 157 23.02 11.62 22.85
N VAL A 158 22.52 12.85 22.77
CA VAL A 158 21.07 13.15 22.78
C VAL A 158 20.37 12.47 21.59
N VAL A 159 20.93 12.53 20.38
CA VAL A 159 20.36 11.84 19.21
C VAL A 159 20.35 10.34 19.40
N VAL A 160 21.47 9.75 19.88
CA VAL A 160 21.57 8.30 20.10
C VAL A 160 20.54 7.84 21.12
N ALA A 161 20.46 8.51 22.28
CA ALA A 161 19.49 8.20 23.32
C ALA A 161 18.05 8.32 22.80
N GLY A 162 17.73 9.42 22.10
CA GLY A 162 16.42 9.64 21.51
C GLY A 162 16.05 8.56 20.49
N ALA A 163 16.94 8.24 19.57
CA ALA A 163 16.71 7.21 18.56
C ALA A 163 16.44 5.82 19.19
N ILE A 164 17.20 5.43 20.22
CA ILE A 164 16.95 4.20 20.98
C ILE A 164 15.53 4.21 21.54
N VAL A 165 15.14 5.28 22.24
CA VAL A 165 13.82 5.40 22.86
C VAL A 165 12.70 5.36 21.80
N THR A 166 12.86 6.02 20.65
CA THR A 166 11.85 5.94 19.58
C THR A 166 11.63 4.51 19.09
N THR A 167 12.70 3.72 18.94
CA THR A 167 12.59 2.32 18.51
C THR A 167 11.98 1.45 19.60
N VAL A 168 12.32 1.67 20.87
CA VAL A 168 11.71 0.96 22.00
C VAL A 168 10.21 1.26 22.08
N LEU A 169 9.80 2.52 21.95
CA LEU A 169 8.39 2.90 21.89
C LEU A 169 7.69 2.28 20.68
N LEU A 170 8.30 2.30 19.49
CA LEU A 170 7.72 1.68 18.30
C LEU A 170 7.55 0.16 18.47
N HIS A 171 8.54 -0.52 19.05
CA HIS A 171 8.52 -1.97 19.27
C HIS A 171 7.53 -2.37 20.39
N GLY A 172 7.45 -1.61 21.46
CA GLY A 172 6.55 -1.84 22.60
C GLY A 172 5.17 -1.19 22.41
N LEU A 173 5.11 0.12 22.66
CA LEU A 173 3.88 0.92 22.58
C LEU A 173 3.22 0.82 21.20
N GLY A 174 3.98 0.86 20.11
CA GLY A 174 3.44 0.75 18.75
C GLY A 174 2.71 -0.57 18.49
N ARG A 175 3.27 -1.69 18.96
CA ARG A 175 2.59 -3.00 18.87
C ARG A 175 1.36 -3.09 19.77
N TRP A 176 1.41 -2.46 20.94
CA TRP A 176 0.25 -2.40 21.83
C TRP A 176 -0.89 -1.56 21.25
N VAL A 177 -0.61 -0.35 20.76
CA VAL A 177 -1.58 0.51 20.06
C VAL A 177 -2.19 -0.21 18.87
N PHE A 178 -1.35 -0.88 18.06
CA PHE A 178 -1.83 -1.66 16.94
C PHE A 178 -2.74 -2.81 17.38
N ARG A 179 -2.43 -3.51 18.48
CA ARG A 179 -3.29 -4.59 18.99
C ARG A 179 -4.63 -4.09 19.51
N MET A 180 -4.64 -2.93 20.17
CA MET A 180 -5.84 -2.37 20.80
C MET A 180 -6.76 -1.67 19.80
N VAL A 181 -6.18 -0.89 18.88
CA VAL A 181 -6.92 0.02 17.99
C VAL A 181 -6.76 -0.38 16.53
N GLY A 182 -5.82 -1.25 16.15
CA GLY A 182 -5.61 -1.67 14.76
C GLY A 182 -5.04 -0.58 13.84
N LEU A 183 -4.51 0.51 14.38
CA LEU A 183 -3.99 1.65 13.63
C LEU A 183 -2.46 1.75 13.69
N PRO A 184 -1.81 2.30 12.66
CA PRO A 184 -0.37 2.54 12.69
C PRO A 184 0.00 3.62 13.72
N PRO A 185 1.14 3.49 14.42
CA PRO A 185 1.60 4.51 15.38
C PRO A 185 2.17 5.78 14.70
N LEU A 186 2.38 5.75 13.38
CA LEU A 186 2.91 6.87 12.59
C LEU A 186 4.21 7.42 13.19
N THR A 187 4.34 8.75 13.29
CA THR A 187 5.48 9.45 13.88
C THR A 187 5.25 9.83 15.35
N LEU A 188 4.29 9.18 16.03
CA LEU A 188 4.04 9.40 17.46
C LEU A 188 5.28 9.14 18.34
N PRO A 189 6.06 8.05 18.13
CA PRO A 189 7.30 7.86 18.89
C PRO A 189 8.27 9.04 18.74
N PHE A 190 8.43 9.56 17.52
CA PHE A 190 9.25 10.75 17.25
C PHE A 190 8.74 11.98 18.03
N CYS A 191 7.45 12.30 17.97
CA CYS A 191 6.91 13.48 18.65
C CYS A 191 7.13 13.40 20.17
N LEU A 192 6.76 12.27 20.80
CA LEU A 192 6.89 12.09 22.25
C LEU A 192 8.35 12.19 22.73
N VAL A 193 9.27 11.56 22.00
CA VAL A 193 10.68 11.58 22.36
C VAL A 193 11.29 12.97 22.15
N THR A 194 11.01 13.62 21.02
CA THR A 194 11.56 14.95 20.75
C THR A 194 11.07 15.97 21.77
N TRP A 195 9.79 15.91 22.15
CA TRP A 195 9.24 16.72 23.21
C TRP A 195 9.93 16.51 24.56
N LEU A 196 10.14 15.25 24.96
CA LEU A 196 10.88 14.92 26.17
C LEU A 196 12.30 15.50 26.12
N LEU A 197 13.00 15.31 25.00
CA LEU A 197 14.38 15.78 24.84
C LEU A 197 14.49 17.30 24.87
N LEU A 198 13.65 18.03 24.15
CA LEU A 198 13.70 19.50 24.12
C LEU A 198 13.39 20.11 25.50
N ASN A 199 12.39 19.57 26.21
CA ASN A 199 12.10 20.02 27.58
C ASN A 199 13.23 19.67 28.55
N LEU A 200 13.82 18.47 28.42
CA LEU A 200 14.93 18.07 29.27
C LEU A 200 16.16 18.96 29.06
N VAL A 201 16.49 19.28 27.80
CA VAL A 201 17.58 20.21 27.46
C VAL A 201 17.30 21.60 28.05
N ALA A 202 16.09 22.12 27.85
CA ALA A 202 15.69 23.42 28.41
C ALA A 202 15.73 23.45 29.95
N ALA A 203 15.32 22.37 30.61
CA ALA A 203 15.32 22.26 32.07
C ALA A 203 16.72 22.09 32.66
N ILE A 204 17.60 21.32 31.99
CA ILE A 204 18.99 21.14 32.41
C ILE A 204 19.78 22.46 32.23
N ASN A 205 19.51 23.21 31.16
CA ASN A 205 20.15 24.50 30.85
C ASN A 205 21.69 24.45 30.94
N HIS A 206 22.30 23.39 30.40
CA HIS A 206 23.75 23.20 30.43
C HIS A 206 24.42 23.93 29.26
N PRO A 207 25.60 24.58 29.44
CA PRO A 207 26.28 25.31 28.36
C PRO A 207 26.54 24.49 27.08
N ALA A 208 26.82 23.19 27.25
CA ALA A 208 27.03 22.28 26.13
C ALA A 208 25.75 21.95 25.32
N LEU A 209 24.56 22.21 25.86
CA LEU A 209 23.25 21.84 25.31
C LEU A 209 22.30 23.04 25.36
N GLN A 210 22.42 23.92 24.37
CA GLN A 210 21.57 25.11 24.24
C GLN A 210 20.64 25.00 23.04
N LEU A 211 19.37 25.39 23.22
CA LEU A 211 18.42 25.48 22.12
C LEU A 211 18.71 26.72 21.27
N ALA A 212 18.55 26.59 19.95
CA ALA A 212 18.71 27.69 19.01
C ALA A 212 17.55 28.67 19.09
N GLU A 213 17.85 29.96 18.91
CA GLU A 213 16.82 30.96 18.65
C GLU A 213 16.29 30.79 17.22
N HIS A 214 14.97 30.88 17.07
CA HIS A 214 14.36 30.83 15.75
C HIS A 214 14.29 32.24 15.14
N PRO A 215 14.80 32.43 13.91
CA PRO A 215 14.74 33.73 13.27
C PRO A 215 13.28 34.14 13.06
N ALA A 216 12.97 35.40 13.34
CA ALA A 216 11.67 35.97 13.04
C ALA A 216 11.37 35.87 11.54
N LEU A 217 10.11 35.56 11.21
CA LEU A 217 9.65 35.53 9.82
C LEU A 217 9.74 36.94 9.24
N LYS A 218 10.41 37.06 8.08
CA LYS A 218 10.51 38.34 7.37
C LYS A 218 9.17 38.65 6.70
N GLY A 219 8.59 39.82 7.03
CA GLY A 219 7.33 40.28 6.45
C GLY A 219 7.43 40.63 4.96
N GLY A 220 6.26 40.73 4.32
CA GLY A 220 6.12 41.24 2.95
C GLY A 220 5.82 40.17 1.89
N THR A 221 5.49 38.94 2.32
CA THR A 221 5.09 37.88 1.38
C THR A 221 3.64 38.07 0.99
N GLY A 222 3.34 38.13 -0.31
CA GLY A 222 1.95 38.20 -0.78
C GLY A 222 1.19 36.89 -0.56
N VAL A 223 -0.14 36.92 -0.46
CA VAL A 223 -0.97 35.70 -0.26
C VAL A 223 -0.76 34.68 -1.38
N LEU A 224 -0.73 35.12 -2.64
CA LEU A 224 -0.52 34.23 -3.78
C LEU A 224 0.88 33.60 -3.77
N GLU A 225 1.90 34.40 -3.48
CA GLU A 225 3.28 33.95 -3.36
C GLU A 225 3.42 32.93 -2.22
N ALA A 226 2.83 33.21 -1.06
CA ALA A 226 2.79 32.32 0.07
C ALA A 226 2.19 30.95 -0.29
N LEU A 227 1.04 30.94 -0.98
CA LEU A 227 0.38 29.70 -1.42
C LEU A 227 1.22 28.90 -2.42
N LEU A 228 1.94 29.56 -3.33
CA LEU A 228 2.82 28.90 -4.28
C LEU A 228 4.06 28.31 -3.60
N LEU A 229 4.68 29.05 -2.68
CA LEU A 229 5.86 28.61 -1.91
C LEU A 229 5.51 27.51 -0.90
N ALA A 230 4.30 27.53 -0.35
CA ALA A 230 3.79 26.53 0.58
C ALA A 230 3.79 25.11 0.01
N LEU A 231 3.70 24.95 -1.33
CA LEU A 231 3.71 23.65 -1.98
C LEU A 231 5.06 22.92 -1.82
N PRO A 232 6.19 23.40 -2.36
CA PRO A 232 7.49 22.76 -2.16
C PRO A 232 7.97 22.84 -0.69
N HIS A 233 7.74 23.96 0.01
CA HIS A 233 8.15 24.06 1.41
C HIS A 233 7.34 23.11 2.31
N GLY A 234 6.09 22.82 1.99
CA GLY A 234 5.30 21.81 2.71
C GLY A 234 5.96 20.43 2.70
N PHE A 235 6.57 20.04 1.58
CA PHE A 235 7.37 18.80 1.51
C PHE A 235 8.69 18.94 2.30
N GLY A 236 9.40 20.05 2.16
CA GLY A 236 10.66 20.28 2.88
C GLY A 236 10.50 20.26 4.41
N GLN A 237 9.45 20.90 4.92
CA GLN A 237 9.17 21.02 6.35
C GLN A 237 8.82 19.69 7.03
N VAL A 238 8.43 18.64 6.28
CA VAL A 238 8.32 17.27 6.82
C VAL A 238 9.64 16.83 7.48
N LEU A 239 10.77 17.31 6.95
CA LEU A 239 12.14 17.03 7.40
C LEU A 239 12.84 18.26 8.00
N PHE A 240 12.08 19.27 8.44
CA PHE A 240 12.61 20.54 8.98
C PHE A 240 13.46 21.33 7.98
N CYS A 241 13.22 21.18 6.67
CA CYS A 241 13.96 21.88 5.62
C CYS A 241 13.17 23.10 5.12
N PRO A 242 13.43 24.33 5.61
CA PRO A 242 12.77 25.54 5.13
C PRO A 242 13.26 25.99 3.74
N GLY A 243 14.37 25.47 3.22
CA GLY A 243 14.92 25.86 1.92
C GLY A 243 14.09 25.35 0.74
N LEU A 244 13.84 26.22 -0.24
CA LEU A 244 13.06 25.91 -1.44
C LEU A 244 13.62 24.70 -2.21
N LEU A 245 14.94 24.67 -2.43
CA LEU A 245 15.58 23.58 -3.17
C LEU A 245 15.47 22.24 -2.43
N SER A 246 15.63 22.24 -1.11
CA SER A 246 15.40 21.05 -0.28
C SER A 246 13.95 20.59 -0.38
N GLY A 247 12.97 21.51 -0.31
CA GLY A 247 11.56 21.19 -0.51
C GLY A 247 11.25 20.56 -1.88
N VAL A 248 11.81 21.12 -2.96
CA VAL A 248 11.70 20.56 -4.31
C VAL A 248 12.33 19.17 -4.39
N LEU A 249 13.49 18.93 -3.77
CA LEU A 249 14.09 17.61 -3.73
C LEU A 249 13.27 16.59 -2.96
N VAL A 250 12.63 16.97 -1.85
CA VAL A 250 11.73 16.07 -1.10
C VAL A 250 10.49 15.72 -1.95
N LEU A 251 9.93 16.69 -2.66
CA LEU A 251 8.85 16.46 -3.63
C LEU A 251 9.28 15.52 -4.75
N LEU A 252 10.46 15.74 -5.34
CA LEU A 252 11.01 14.89 -6.39
C LEU A 252 11.30 13.47 -5.87
N ALA A 253 11.85 13.34 -4.66
CA ALA A 253 12.06 12.04 -4.01
C ALA A 253 10.76 11.26 -3.88
N THR A 254 9.67 11.95 -3.53
CA THR A 254 8.33 11.36 -3.49
C THR A 254 7.85 10.97 -4.89
N ALA A 255 7.94 11.88 -5.86
CA ALA A 255 7.46 11.67 -7.23
C ALA A 255 8.21 10.55 -7.97
N VAL A 256 9.50 10.36 -7.70
CA VAL A 256 10.32 9.28 -8.30
C VAL A 256 9.78 7.91 -7.91
N ALA A 257 9.36 7.73 -6.65
CA ALA A 257 8.80 6.46 -6.19
C ALA A 257 7.31 6.32 -6.51
N SER A 258 6.55 7.41 -6.33
CA SER A 258 5.10 7.46 -6.54
C SER A 258 4.67 8.88 -6.94
N PRO A 259 4.49 9.14 -8.25
CA PRO A 259 3.91 10.39 -8.73
C PRO A 259 2.54 10.67 -8.14
N LEU A 260 1.73 9.63 -7.91
CA LEU A 260 0.40 9.79 -7.32
C LEU A 260 0.48 10.26 -5.87
N ALA A 261 1.43 9.73 -5.08
CA ALA A 261 1.66 10.21 -3.72
C ALA A 261 2.07 11.69 -3.72
N ALA A 262 2.94 12.10 -4.64
CA ALA A 262 3.38 13.49 -4.77
C ALA A 262 2.19 14.43 -5.10
N VAL A 263 1.33 14.05 -6.05
CA VAL A 263 0.13 14.84 -6.40
C VAL A 263 -0.83 14.95 -5.20
N VAL A 264 -1.12 13.84 -4.52
CA VAL A 264 -1.99 13.85 -3.33
C VAL A 264 -1.39 14.71 -2.22
N GLY A 265 -0.07 14.64 -2.00
CA GLY A 265 0.63 15.47 -1.04
C GLY A 265 0.58 16.96 -1.39
N LEU A 266 0.77 17.34 -2.66
CA LEU A 266 0.63 18.73 -3.12
C LEU A 266 -0.78 19.29 -2.88
N LEU A 267 -1.81 18.50 -3.21
CA LEU A 267 -3.19 18.90 -2.94
C LEU A 267 -3.45 19.06 -1.44
N GLY A 268 -2.96 18.12 -0.61
CA GLY A 268 -3.08 18.19 0.85
C GLY A 268 -2.38 19.40 1.46
N GLY A 269 -1.13 19.65 1.05
CA GLY A 269 -0.35 20.81 1.51
C GLY A 269 -0.97 22.14 1.10
N GLY A 270 -1.55 22.22 -0.11
CA GLY A 270 -2.29 23.39 -0.59
C GLY A 270 -3.59 23.63 0.18
N VAL A 271 -4.39 22.58 0.41
CA VAL A 271 -5.60 22.69 1.24
C VAL A 271 -5.27 23.15 2.65
N ALA A 272 -4.26 22.54 3.28
CA ALA A 272 -3.81 22.92 4.62
C ALA A 272 -3.29 24.37 4.70
N ALA A 273 -2.56 24.83 3.67
CA ALA A 273 -2.11 26.22 3.55
C ALA A 273 -3.28 27.21 3.48
N ILE A 274 -4.25 26.93 2.60
CA ILE A 274 -5.47 27.74 2.45
C ILE A 274 -6.24 27.77 3.77
N THR A 275 -6.43 26.61 4.41
CA THR A 275 -7.08 26.54 5.73
C THR A 275 -6.34 27.37 6.78
N GLY A 276 -5.01 27.33 6.78
CA GLY A 276 -4.18 28.17 7.66
C GLY A 276 -4.46 29.65 7.48
N LEU A 277 -4.46 30.15 6.24
CA LEU A 277 -4.79 31.55 5.94
C LEU A 277 -6.21 31.91 6.41
N LEU A 278 -7.18 31.03 6.17
CA LEU A 278 -8.59 31.25 6.56
C LEU A 278 -8.77 31.37 8.07
N ILE A 279 -7.92 30.72 8.87
CA ILE A 279 -7.95 30.81 10.35
C ILE A 279 -6.96 31.82 10.92
N GLY A 280 -6.38 32.69 10.08
CA GLY A 280 -5.56 33.82 10.51
C GLY A 280 -4.05 33.58 10.54
N ALA A 281 -3.54 32.52 9.90
CA ALA A 281 -2.10 32.37 9.70
C ALA A 281 -1.54 33.51 8.84
N SER A 282 -0.35 34.00 9.17
CA SER A 282 0.32 35.00 8.33
C SER A 282 0.77 34.39 7.00
N PRO A 283 0.74 35.16 5.89
CA PRO A 283 1.28 34.72 4.61
C PRO A 283 2.74 34.24 4.70
N GLU A 284 3.55 34.84 5.56
CA GLU A 284 4.94 34.44 5.77
C GLU A 284 5.04 33.03 6.35
N ALA A 285 4.25 32.72 7.39
CA ALA A 285 4.25 31.40 8.03
C ALA A 285 3.76 30.30 7.08
N VAL A 286 2.78 30.64 6.23
CA VAL A 286 2.29 29.77 5.16
C VAL A 286 3.36 29.59 4.09
N GLY A 287 4.00 30.68 3.65
CA GLY A 287 5.02 30.70 2.62
C GLY A 287 6.23 29.83 2.95
N VAL A 288 6.66 29.79 4.22
CA VAL A 288 7.75 28.88 4.67
C VAL A 288 7.29 27.44 4.93
N GLY A 289 6.03 27.11 4.67
CA GLY A 289 5.47 25.76 4.71
C GLY A 289 5.01 25.25 6.09
N LEU A 290 5.03 26.08 7.15
CA LEU A 290 4.66 25.66 8.52
C LEU A 290 3.18 25.25 8.64
N TRP A 291 2.34 25.71 7.72
CA TRP A 291 0.91 25.38 7.64
C TRP A 291 0.57 24.29 6.62
N SER A 292 1.58 23.67 5.99
CA SER A 292 1.38 22.74 4.88
C SER A 292 1.83 21.31 5.17
N TYR A 293 2.95 21.12 5.87
CA TYR A 293 3.59 19.80 5.98
C TYR A 293 2.72 18.74 6.68
N ASN A 294 1.97 19.13 7.72
CA ASN A 294 1.01 18.22 8.36
C ASN A 294 -0.10 17.80 7.39
N GLY A 295 -0.53 18.71 6.51
CA GLY A 295 -1.51 18.45 5.45
C GLY A 295 -0.98 17.53 4.36
N VAL A 296 0.28 17.70 3.95
CA VAL A 296 0.98 16.80 3.00
C VAL A 296 0.93 15.36 3.52
N LEU A 297 1.38 15.14 4.76
CA LEU A 297 1.41 13.81 5.37
C LEU A 297 0.01 13.22 5.56
N THR A 298 -0.96 14.04 6.01
CA THR A 298 -2.33 13.57 6.25
C THR A 298 -3.02 13.13 4.96
N ALA A 299 -2.90 13.93 3.89
CA ALA A 299 -3.47 13.59 2.60
C ALA A 299 -2.80 12.36 1.99
N MET A 300 -1.46 12.24 2.06
CA MET A 300 -0.74 11.06 1.54
C MET A 300 -1.07 9.79 2.33
N ALA A 301 -1.25 9.90 3.64
CA ALA A 301 -1.62 8.78 4.50
C ALA A 301 -2.99 8.20 4.10
N ILE A 302 -4.02 9.04 4.02
CA ILE A 302 -5.39 8.59 3.75
C ILE A 302 -5.66 8.40 2.26
N GLY A 303 -5.20 9.33 1.43
CA GLY A 303 -5.49 9.38 0.00
C GLY A 303 -4.64 8.45 -0.86
N GLY A 304 -3.76 7.63 -0.27
CA GLY A 304 -2.97 6.68 -1.06
C GLY A 304 -2.21 5.60 -0.28
N THR A 305 -1.65 5.91 0.89
CA THR A 305 -0.77 4.97 1.62
C THR A 305 -1.57 3.90 2.35
N PHE A 306 -2.48 4.30 3.25
CA PHE A 306 -3.27 3.39 4.07
C PHE A 306 -4.62 3.04 3.46
N TYR A 307 -5.01 3.70 2.36
CA TYR A 307 -6.20 3.35 1.57
C TYR A 307 -5.88 3.51 0.10
N ALA A 308 -6.50 2.68 -0.73
CA ALA A 308 -6.33 2.80 -2.17
C ALA A 308 -6.82 4.18 -2.65
N PRO A 309 -6.08 4.87 -3.54
CA PRO A 309 -6.46 6.19 -4.05
C PRO A 309 -7.72 6.07 -4.91
N THR A 310 -8.80 6.63 -4.41
CA THR A 310 -10.10 6.78 -5.07
C THR A 310 -10.54 8.23 -4.89
N ARG A 311 -11.57 8.67 -5.63
CA ARG A 311 -12.11 10.02 -5.42
C ARG A 311 -12.52 10.25 -3.96
N LEU A 312 -13.10 9.22 -3.33
CA LEU A 312 -13.54 9.28 -1.95
C LEU A 312 -12.36 9.33 -0.97
N SER A 313 -11.38 8.43 -1.07
CA SER A 313 -10.22 8.43 -0.15
C SER A 313 -9.36 9.68 -0.30
N VAL A 314 -9.18 10.19 -1.52
CA VAL A 314 -8.50 11.47 -1.74
C VAL A 314 -9.30 12.61 -1.11
N ALA A 315 -10.61 12.69 -1.31
CA ALA A 315 -11.45 13.72 -0.69
C ALA A 315 -11.38 13.67 0.85
N VAL A 316 -11.46 12.48 1.46
CA VAL A 316 -11.32 12.33 2.92
C VAL A 316 -9.90 12.71 3.37
N GLY A 317 -8.87 12.40 2.59
CA GLY A 317 -7.50 12.83 2.87
C GLY A 317 -7.33 14.35 2.83
N LEU A 318 -7.98 15.04 1.89
CA LEU A 318 -7.96 16.51 1.83
C LEU A 318 -8.75 17.14 2.98
N LEU A 319 -9.88 16.56 3.37
CA LEU A 319 -10.60 16.96 4.58
C LEU A 319 -9.73 16.77 5.83
N GLY A 320 -9.00 15.66 5.92
CA GLY A 320 -8.01 15.43 6.97
C GLY A 320 -6.90 16.48 6.97
N ALA A 321 -6.39 16.88 5.79
CA ALA A 321 -5.38 17.92 5.67
C ALA A 321 -5.89 19.29 6.17
N ALA A 322 -7.14 19.66 5.84
CA ALA A 322 -7.79 20.84 6.40
C ALA A 322 -7.95 20.71 7.93
N ALA A 323 -8.39 19.55 8.42
CA ALA A 323 -8.54 19.27 9.84
C ALA A 323 -7.21 19.41 10.60
N ALA A 324 -6.09 18.97 10.02
CA ALA A 324 -4.76 19.14 10.61
C ALA A 324 -4.41 20.62 10.82
N SER A 325 -4.73 21.50 9.87
CA SER A 325 -4.56 22.95 10.07
C SER A 325 -5.55 23.51 11.10
N LEU A 326 -6.83 23.10 11.07
CA LEU A 326 -7.86 23.58 11.99
C LEU A 326 -7.57 23.28 13.46
N ILE A 327 -7.03 22.08 13.76
CA ILE A 327 -6.72 21.68 15.14
C ILE A 327 -5.42 22.30 15.66
N THR A 328 -4.56 22.84 14.77
CA THR A 328 -3.23 23.34 15.12
C THR A 328 -3.27 24.41 16.23
N PRO A 329 -4.09 25.48 16.16
CA PRO A 329 -4.16 26.47 17.23
C PRO A 329 -4.63 25.88 18.58
N GLY A 330 -5.59 24.96 18.55
CA GLY A 330 -6.10 24.31 19.75
C GLY A 330 -5.06 23.43 20.44
N LEU A 331 -4.31 22.65 19.65
CA LEU A 331 -3.20 21.85 20.16
C LEU A 331 -2.07 22.73 20.71
N SER A 332 -1.71 23.81 20.02
CA SER A 332 -0.74 24.79 20.52
C SER A 332 -1.19 25.39 21.84
N GLY A 333 -2.45 25.81 21.95
CA GLY A 333 -2.99 26.40 23.18
C GLY A 333 -3.05 25.43 24.36
N LEU A 334 -3.33 24.14 24.11
CA LEU A 334 -3.31 23.10 25.13
C LEU A 334 -1.88 22.90 25.66
N LEU A 335 -0.91 22.79 24.76
CA LEU A 335 0.49 22.51 25.12
C LEU A 335 1.22 23.72 25.71
N ALA A 336 0.87 24.94 25.29
CA ALA A 336 1.48 26.17 25.80
C ALA A 336 1.17 26.45 27.29
N ARG A 337 0.20 25.77 27.90
CA ARG A 337 -0.12 25.92 29.34
C ARG A 337 0.92 25.26 30.24
N ASP A 338 1.45 24.12 29.82
CA ASP A 338 2.29 23.25 30.64
C ASP A 338 3.73 23.14 30.14
N LEU A 339 4.02 23.65 28.93
CA LEU A 339 5.32 23.55 28.27
C LEU A 339 5.95 24.92 28.02
N THR A 340 7.25 24.91 27.71
CA THR A 340 8.06 26.11 27.46
C THR A 340 7.44 26.98 26.36
N PRO A 341 7.42 28.31 26.49
CA PRO A 341 6.96 29.22 25.43
C PRO A 341 7.70 28.94 24.11
N GLY A 342 6.97 28.83 23.00
CA GLY A 342 7.54 28.51 21.68
C GLY A 342 7.67 27.01 21.39
N PHE A 343 7.02 26.15 22.17
CA PHE A 343 7.06 24.70 22.00
C PHE A 343 6.60 24.23 20.60
N PRO A 344 7.40 23.42 19.88
CA PRO A 344 7.02 22.96 18.55
C PRO A 344 6.00 21.83 18.61
N LEU A 345 4.89 21.98 17.87
CA LEU A 345 3.90 20.91 17.70
C LEU A 345 4.43 19.70 16.90
N LEU A 346 5.53 19.89 16.17
CA LEU A 346 6.10 18.88 15.28
C LEU A 346 5.02 18.30 14.35
N GLN A 347 4.91 16.99 14.25
CA GLN A 347 3.93 16.32 13.39
C GLN A 347 2.65 15.89 14.14
N LEU A 348 2.41 16.43 15.34
CA LEU A 348 1.22 16.10 16.11
C LEU A 348 -0.11 16.39 15.38
N PRO A 349 -0.29 17.54 14.69
CA PRO A 349 -1.53 17.79 13.96
C PRO A 349 -1.79 16.75 12.87
N PHE A 350 -0.74 16.31 12.17
CA PHE A 350 -0.82 15.19 11.22
C PHE A 350 -1.30 13.91 11.89
N ILE A 351 -0.68 13.51 13.02
CA ILE A 351 -1.01 12.26 13.73
C ILE A 351 -2.47 12.28 14.16
N VAL A 352 -2.89 13.35 14.86
CA VAL A 352 -4.25 13.47 15.40
C VAL A 352 -5.29 13.49 14.27
N ALA A 353 -5.09 14.31 13.24
CA ALA A 353 -6.03 14.38 12.12
C ALA A 353 -6.12 13.06 11.35
N THR A 354 -4.99 12.40 11.09
CA THR A 354 -4.94 11.13 10.35
C THR A 354 -5.65 10.03 11.12
N LEU A 355 -5.35 9.85 12.42
CA LEU A 355 -5.97 8.81 13.23
C LEU A 355 -7.47 9.08 13.44
N ALA A 356 -7.87 10.34 13.63
CA ALA A 356 -9.28 10.71 13.72
C ALA A 356 -10.03 10.36 12.42
N MET A 357 -9.47 10.70 11.25
CA MET A 357 -10.10 10.35 9.97
C MET A 357 -10.14 8.84 9.74
N MET A 358 -9.12 8.09 10.13
CA MET A 358 -9.14 6.63 10.07
C MET A 358 -10.26 6.04 10.95
N MET A 359 -10.54 6.63 12.12
CA MET A 359 -11.68 6.23 12.96
C MET A 359 -13.02 6.60 12.35
N VAL A 360 -13.16 7.81 11.81
CA VAL A 360 -14.37 8.22 11.07
C VAL A 360 -14.63 7.27 9.90
N ILE A 361 -13.59 6.88 9.15
CA ILE A 361 -13.73 5.91 8.07
C ILE A 361 -14.24 4.56 8.60
N ARG A 362 -13.68 4.06 9.70
CA ARG A 362 -14.12 2.77 10.28
C ARG A 362 -15.55 2.79 10.78
N TRP A 363 -16.02 3.91 11.33
CA TRP A 363 -17.36 4.02 11.89
C TRP A 363 -18.43 4.39 10.86
N SER A 364 -18.09 5.18 9.85
CA SER A 364 -19.09 5.78 8.96
C SER A 364 -18.91 5.42 7.49
N LEU A 365 -17.71 5.07 7.05
CA LEU A 365 -17.40 4.78 5.64
C LEU A 365 -16.87 3.35 5.47
N HIS A 366 -17.67 2.36 5.89
CA HIS A 366 -17.31 0.94 5.84
C HIS A 366 -16.88 0.44 4.45
N SER A 367 -17.32 1.10 3.38
CA SER A 367 -16.90 0.83 1.99
C SER A 367 -15.44 1.20 1.72
N LEU A 368 -14.83 2.07 2.51
CA LEU A 368 -13.45 2.48 2.30
C LEU A 368 -12.51 1.53 3.04
N LEU A 369 -12.08 0.47 2.35
CA LEU A 369 -11.24 -0.58 2.92
C LEU A 369 -9.80 -0.09 3.14
N PRO A 370 -9.24 -0.24 4.35
CA PRO A 370 -7.84 0.06 4.61
C PRO A 370 -6.95 -0.95 3.90
N VAL A 371 -5.76 -0.54 3.46
CA VAL A 371 -4.71 -1.45 3.02
C VAL A 371 -4.10 -2.12 4.24
N ALA A 372 -3.98 -3.45 4.22
CA ALA A 372 -3.32 -4.18 5.29
C ALA A 372 -1.87 -3.70 5.47
N LEU A 373 -1.42 -3.49 6.72
CA LEU A 373 -0.13 -2.84 6.98
C LEU A 373 1.07 -3.55 6.33
N HIS A 374 1.08 -4.88 6.30
CA HIS A 374 2.14 -5.68 5.68
C HIS A 374 2.08 -5.66 4.13
N ALA A 375 0.95 -5.25 3.56
CA ALA A 375 0.73 -5.16 2.12
C ALA A 375 0.90 -3.72 1.59
N ILE A 376 1.26 -2.76 2.45
CA ILE A 376 1.50 -1.37 2.03
C ILE A 376 2.67 -1.34 1.04
N TYR A 377 2.41 -0.72 -0.09
CA TYR A 377 3.33 -0.48 -1.20
C TYR A 377 3.18 0.98 -1.63
N THR A 378 3.13 1.27 -2.93
CA THR A 378 2.83 2.61 -3.44
C THR A 378 1.33 2.80 -3.70
N PRO A 379 0.83 4.05 -3.65
CA PRO A 379 -0.54 4.38 -4.05
C PRO A 379 -0.96 3.84 -5.42
N GLU A 380 -0.06 3.79 -6.42
CA GLU A 380 -0.36 3.22 -7.74
C GLU A 380 -0.66 1.73 -7.68
N GLU A 381 0.09 0.96 -6.88
CA GLU A 381 -0.19 -0.47 -6.74
C GLU A 381 -1.47 -0.70 -5.94
N HIS A 382 -1.74 0.11 -4.91
CA HIS A 382 -3.03 0.07 -4.20
C HIS A 382 -4.20 0.38 -5.13
N ARG A 383 -4.04 1.38 -6.01
CA ARG A 383 -5.02 1.71 -7.06
C ARG A 383 -5.28 0.51 -7.96
N ARG A 384 -4.22 -0.14 -8.41
CA ARG A 384 -4.30 -1.27 -9.32
C ARG A 384 -4.98 -2.47 -8.67
N ARG A 385 -4.66 -2.78 -7.41
CA ARG A 385 -5.36 -3.82 -6.62
C ARG A 385 -6.85 -3.51 -6.51
N TYR A 386 -7.20 -2.26 -6.19
CA TYR A 386 -8.59 -1.81 -6.17
C TYR A 386 -9.30 -1.99 -7.53
N GLU A 387 -8.66 -1.59 -8.63
CA GLU A 387 -9.25 -1.68 -9.97
C GLU A 387 -9.46 -3.14 -10.43
N VAL A 388 -8.47 -4.01 -10.18
CA VAL A 388 -8.58 -5.45 -10.46
C VAL A 388 -9.72 -6.06 -9.65
N SER A 389 -9.78 -5.79 -8.35
CA SER A 389 -10.86 -6.28 -7.48
C SER A 389 -12.22 -5.75 -7.93
N ARG A 390 -12.31 -4.48 -8.29
CA ARG A 390 -13.54 -3.86 -8.81
C ARG A 390 -14.02 -4.52 -10.10
N SER A 391 -13.10 -4.83 -11.02
CA SER A 391 -13.44 -5.54 -12.26
C SER A 391 -13.93 -6.95 -11.95
N LEU A 392 -13.16 -7.74 -11.20
CA LEU A 392 -13.48 -9.14 -10.90
C LEU A 392 -14.81 -9.28 -10.15
N LEU A 393 -15.01 -8.47 -9.10
CA LEU A 393 -16.23 -8.49 -8.30
C LEU A 393 -17.42 -7.92 -9.05
N GLY A 394 -17.22 -6.91 -9.89
CA GLY A 394 -18.27 -6.36 -10.75
C GLY A 394 -18.73 -7.35 -11.81
N ASP A 395 -17.81 -8.07 -12.44
CA ASP A 395 -18.10 -9.13 -13.40
C ASP A 395 -18.86 -10.28 -12.74
N PHE A 396 -18.38 -10.72 -11.57
CA PHE A 396 -19.05 -11.71 -10.74
C PHE A 396 -20.48 -11.27 -10.37
N ARG A 397 -20.66 -10.02 -9.94
CA ARG A 397 -21.98 -9.47 -9.57
C ARG A 397 -22.97 -9.53 -10.74
N ARG A 398 -22.53 -9.21 -11.96
CA ARG A 398 -23.38 -9.25 -13.16
C ARG A 398 -23.81 -10.68 -13.49
N ARG A 399 -22.90 -11.65 -13.39
CA ARG A 399 -23.21 -13.06 -13.64
C ARG A 399 -24.12 -13.65 -12.57
N LEU A 400 -23.84 -13.41 -11.29
CA LEU A 400 -24.70 -13.85 -10.19
C LEU A 400 -26.15 -13.38 -10.38
N ARG A 401 -26.35 -12.14 -10.84
CA ARG A 401 -27.67 -11.61 -11.19
C ARG A 401 -28.33 -12.31 -12.37
N ALA A 402 -27.56 -12.66 -13.39
CA ALA A 402 -28.07 -13.37 -14.56
C ALA A 402 -28.54 -14.77 -14.17
N VAL A 403 -27.71 -15.50 -13.42
CA VAL A 403 -28.00 -16.85 -12.91
C VAL A 403 -29.24 -16.84 -12.01
N VAL A 404 -29.32 -15.92 -11.05
CA VAL A 404 -30.49 -15.81 -10.16
C VAL A 404 -31.77 -15.42 -10.91
N ALA A 405 -31.66 -14.68 -12.01
CA ALA A 405 -32.79 -14.36 -12.88
C ALA A 405 -33.18 -15.49 -13.84
N GLY A 406 -32.58 -16.69 -13.72
CA GLY A 406 -32.83 -17.82 -14.62
C GLY A 406 -32.28 -17.62 -16.03
N ARG A 407 -31.43 -16.60 -16.24
CA ARG A 407 -30.72 -16.40 -17.51
C ARG A 407 -29.47 -17.25 -17.48
N HIS A 408 -29.61 -18.50 -17.94
CA HIS A 408 -28.50 -19.41 -18.20
C HIS A 408 -27.74 -19.05 -19.48
N HIS A 409 -28.32 -18.20 -20.33
CA HIS A 409 -27.63 -17.69 -21.50
C HIS A 409 -26.50 -16.74 -21.13
N PHE A 410 -25.32 -17.10 -21.64
CA PHE A 410 -24.17 -16.27 -21.92
C PHE A 410 -24.45 -14.78 -21.71
N VAL A 411 -24.04 -14.25 -20.56
CA VAL A 411 -23.70 -12.83 -20.51
C VAL A 411 -22.55 -12.71 -21.48
N SER A 412 -22.88 -12.18 -22.65
CA SER A 412 -22.15 -12.23 -23.91
C SER A 412 -20.64 -12.17 -23.73
N SER A 413 -19.96 -13.00 -24.52
CA SER A 413 -18.51 -12.97 -24.71
C SER A 413 -18.01 -11.52 -24.63
N PRO A 414 -16.88 -11.22 -23.95
CA PRO A 414 -16.40 -9.84 -23.75
C PRO A 414 -16.26 -9.04 -25.07
N MET A 415 -16.29 -9.73 -26.22
CA MET A 415 -16.36 -9.21 -27.58
C MET A 415 -17.66 -8.47 -27.94
N ASP A 416 -18.84 -8.89 -27.47
CA ASP A 416 -20.12 -8.27 -27.86
C ASP A 416 -20.40 -6.95 -27.13
N SER A 417 -19.74 -6.73 -25.99
CA SER A 417 -19.92 -5.53 -25.18
C SER A 417 -19.12 -4.32 -25.65
N GLY A 418 -18.32 -4.44 -26.72
CA GLY A 418 -17.43 -3.37 -27.22
C GLY A 418 -16.34 -2.91 -26.23
N SER A 419 -16.31 -3.47 -25.02
CA SER A 419 -15.52 -3.01 -23.87
C SER A 419 -14.28 -3.85 -23.58
N GLY A 420 -14.04 -4.93 -24.35
CA GLY A 420 -12.85 -5.75 -24.22
C GLY A 420 -11.59 -5.03 -24.71
N ASP A 421 -10.60 -4.91 -23.82
CA ASP A 421 -9.27 -4.38 -24.11
C ASP A 421 -8.65 -5.18 -25.29
N ALA A 422 -7.79 -4.55 -26.10
CA ALA A 422 -7.26 -5.19 -27.33
C ALA A 422 -6.62 -6.56 -27.03
N GLN A 423 -6.02 -6.67 -25.85
CA GLN A 423 -5.37 -7.85 -25.30
C GLN A 423 -6.35 -9.00 -24.99
N ASP A 424 -7.57 -8.71 -24.53
CA ASP A 424 -8.62 -9.71 -24.28
C ASP A 424 -9.16 -10.29 -25.59
N ARG A 425 -9.26 -9.47 -26.64
CA ARG A 425 -9.70 -9.93 -27.97
C ARG A 425 -8.67 -10.85 -28.61
N GLU A 426 -7.39 -10.52 -28.43
CA GLU A 426 -6.29 -11.36 -28.89
C GLU A 426 -6.25 -12.68 -28.10
N ALA A 427 -6.34 -12.62 -26.77
CA ALA A 427 -6.46 -13.80 -25.92
C ALA A 427 -7.66 -14.68 -26.29
N ALA A 428 -8.82 -14.08 -26.57
CA ALA A 428 -10.00 -14.80 -27.02
C ALA A 428 -9.76 -15.51 -28.36
N ARG A 429 -9.09 -14.86 -29.32
CA ARG A 429 -8.72 -15.47 -30.61
C ARG A 429 -7.75 -16.63 -30.41
N GLU A 430 -6.76 -16.50 -29.52
CA GLU A 430 -5.85 -17.59 -29.19
C GLU A 430 -6.59 -18.78 -28.56
N LEU A 431 -7.50 -18.52 -27.63
CA LEU A 431 -8.31 -19.56 -26.99
C LEU A 431 -9.24 -20.27 -27.97
N ARG A 432 -9.85 -19.55 -28.93
CA ARG A 432 -10.64 -20.16 -30.00
C ARG A 432 -9.80 -21.02 -30.95
N ARG A 433 -8.53 -20.66 -31.17
CA ARG A 433 -7.60 -21.53 -31.91
C ARG A 433 -7.25 -22.78 -31.11
N LEU A 434 -7.06 -22.65 -29.80
CA LEU A 434 -6.82 -23.79 -28.92
C LEU A 434 -8.03 -24.72 -28.84
N TYR A 435 -9.24 -24.17 -28.77
CA TYR A 435 -10.48 -24.94 -28.84
C TYR A 435 -10.51 -25.84 -30.07
N ARG A 436 -10.26 -25.27 -31.25
CA ARG A 436 -10.20 -26.01 -32.52
C ARG A 436 -9.07 -27.05 -32.60
N GLN A 437 -8.02 -26.92 -31.80
CA GLN A 437 -6.96 -27.94 -31.71
C GLN A 437 -7.35 -29.08 -30.75
N LEU A 438 -8.18 -28.79 -29.76
CA LEU A 438 -8.68 -29.76 -28.78
C LEU A 438 -9.86 -30.56 -29.35
N ASP A 439 -10.76 -29.92 -30.11
CA ASP A 439 -11.85 -30.56 -30.85
C ASP A 439 -11.29 -31.34 -32.04
N ARG A 440 -10.96 -32.61 -31.79
CA ARG A 440 -10.30 -33.48 -32.78
C ARG A 440 -11.28 -34.10 -33.77
N ASN A 441 -12.49 -34.38 -33.30
CA ASN A 441 -13.51 -34.99 -34.14
C ASN A 441 -14.30 -33.94 -34.95
N GLY A 442 -14.10 -32.64 -34.66
CA GLY A 442 -14.68 -31.52 -35.39
C GLY A 442 -16.18 -31.38 -35.18
N ASN A 443 -16.71 -31.91 -34.08
CA ASN A 443 -18.13 -31.89 -33.79
C ASN A 443 -18.60 -30.57 -33.14
N GLY A 444 -17.68 -29.64 -32.88
CA GLY A 444 -17.97 -28.36 -32.23
C GLY A 444 -18.29 -28.48 -30.73
N ARG A 445 -17.92 -29.58 -30.08
CA ARG A 445 -18.20 -29.89 -28.67
C ARG A 445 -17.03 -30.60 -28.01
N LEU A 446 -16.49 -30.02 -26.92
CA LEU A 446 -15.38 -30.64 -26.19
C LEU A 446 -15.86 -31.72 -25.21
N SER A 447 -15.41 -32.96 -25.43
CA SER A 447 -15.60 -34.07 -24.49
C SER A 447 -14.50 -34.16 -23.43
N VAL A 448 -14.79 -34.89 -22.33
CA VAL A 448 -13.80 -35.22 -21.27
C VAL A 448 -12.54 -35.87 -21.85
N ALA A 449 -12.70 -36.73 -22.85
CA ALA A 449 -11.59 -37.44 -23.47
C ALA A 449 -10.70 -36.50 -24.30
N GLU A 450 -11.29 -35.57 -25.04
CA GLU A 450 -10.56 -34.59 -25.86
C GLU A 450 -9.78 -33.59 -25.01
N LEU A 451 -10.42 -33.05 -23.97
CA LEU A 451 -9.76 -32.16 -23.02
C LEU A 451 -8.60 -32.86 -22.30
N ALA A 452 -8.83 -34.09 -21.81
CA ALA A 452 -7.78 -34.89 -21.16
C ALA A 452 -6.60 -35.16 -22.10
N THR A 453 -6.89 -35.54 -23.35
CA THR A 453 -5.86 -35.85 -24.35
C THR A 453 -5.04 -34.61 -24.71
N GLY A 454 -5.68 -33.45 -24.88
CA GLY A 454 -4.99 -32.20 -25.16
C GLY A 454 -4.14 -31.67 -24.00
N LEU A 455 -4.62 -31.83 -22.76
CA LEU A 455 -3.86 -31.53 -21.54
C LEU A 455 -2.61 -32.42 -21.41
N MET A 456 -2.74 -33.72 -21.71
CA MET A 456 -1.63 -34.67 -21.66
C MET A 456 -0.57 -34.40 -22.74
N GLN A 457 -0.99 -34.06 -23.96
CA GLN A 457 -0.03 -33.77 -25.03
C GLN A 457 0.83 -32.52 -24.77
N ARG A 458 0.29 -31.52 -24.06
CA ARG A 458 1.04 -30.31 -23.69
C ARG A 458 2.03 -30.53 -22.53
N ARG A 459 1.86 -31.58 -21.71
CA ARG A 459 2.81 -32.01 -20.67
C ARG A 459 3.88 -32.94 -21.26
N SER A 460 4.72 -32.41 -22.15
CA SER A 460 5.85 -33.16 -22.71
C SER A 460 7.00 -33.21 -21.70
N GLY A 461 7.00 -34.22 -20.82
CA GLY A 461 8.09 -34.44 -19.86
C GLY A 461 7.79 -35.48 -18.78
N GLY A 462 7.79 -36.76 -19.17
CA GLY A 462 8.13 -37.88 -18.28
C GLY A 462 7.19 -38.19 -17.10
N GLN A 463 6.01 -38.75 -17.38
CA GLN A 463 5.47 -39.94 -16.68
C GLN A 463 4.14 -40.30 -17.36
N ALA A 464 4.20 -41.28 -18.26
CA ALA A 464 3.03 -41.86 -18.92
C ALA A 464 2.28 -42.86 -18.02
N ASP A 465 2.72 -43.07 -16.79
CA ASP A 465 2.11 -44.01 -15.85
C ASP A 465 1.46 -43.26 -14.70
N LEU A 466 0.17 -42.97 -14.84
CA LEU A 466 -0.86 -43.12 -13.81
C LEU A 466 -2.16 -42.61 -14.43
N MET A 467 -2.92 -43.55 -14.97
CA MET A 467 -4.34 -43.43 -15.27
C MET A 467 -5.10 -43.14 -13.97
N ASN A 468 -5.01 -41.89 -13.49
CA ASN A 468 -5.50 -41.53 -12.18
C ASN A 468 -6.99 -41.23 -12.31
N ARG A 469 -7.86 -42.10 -11.77
CA ARG A 469 -9.32 -41.87 -11.69
C ARG A 469 -9.64 -40.49 -11.10
N SER A 470 -8.75 -39.97 -10.25
CA SER A 470 -8.82 -38.61 -9.69
C SER A 470 -8.64 -37.48 -10.72
N LEU A 471 -7.84 -37.65 -11.78
CA LEU A 471 -7.70 -36.67 -12.87
C LEU A 471 -8.98 -36.61 -13.70
N PHE A 472 -9.53 -37.76 -14.09
CA PHE A 472 -10.79 -37.84 -14.83
C PHE A 472 -11.97 -37.29 -14.01
N GLN A 473 -12.00 -37.54 -12.70
CA GLN A 473 -13.00 -36.95 -11.80
C GLN A 473 -12.86 -35.42 -11.71
N ARG A 474 -11.63 -34.89 -11.62
CA ARG A 474 -11.38 -33.44 -11.64
C ARG A 474 -11.76 -32.80 -12.97
N LEU A 475 -11.41 -33.43 -14.10
CA LEU A 475 -11.79 -32.96 -15.43
C LEU A 475 -13.30 -33.01 -15.65
N ARG A 476 -13.99 -34.02 -15.11
CA ARG A 476 -15.46 -34.05 -15.10
C ARG A 476 -16.06 -32.91 -14.27
N GLN A 477 -15.49 -32.58 -13.12
CA GLN A 477 -15.94 -31.45 -12.31
C GLN A 477 -15.73 -30.12 -13.05
N VAL A 478 -14.59 -29.97 -13.71
CA VAL A 478 -14.28 -28.81 -14.56
C VAL A 478 -15.24 -28.69 -15.74
N LEU A 479 -15.51 -29.79 -16.45
CA LEU A 479 -16.43 -29.76 -17.60
C LEU A 479 -17.87 -29.50 -17.18
N LYS A 480 -18.31 -30.08 -16.06
CA LYS A 480 -19.62 -29.76 -15.46
C LYS A 480 -19.72 -28.30 -15.02
N ALA A 481 -18.59 -27.66 -14.72
CA ALA A 481 -18.51 -26.25 -14.40
C ALA A 481 -18.43 -25.33 -15.63
N MET A 482 -18.04 -25.88 -16.78
CA MET A 482 -17.94 -25.19 -18.06
C MET A 482 -19.27 -25.22 -18.83
N ASP A 483 -20.00 -26.32 -18.70
CA ASP A 483 -21.34 -26.55 -19.23
C ASP A 483 -22.35 -25.70 -18.43
N VAL A 484 -22.55 -24.45 -18.87
CA VAL A 484 -23.36 -23.45 -18.16
C VAL A 484 -24.84 -23.65 -18.46
N ASP A 485 -25.16 -24.09 -19.68
CA ASP A 485 -26.53 -24.33 -20.11
C ASP A 485 -27.06 -25.74 -19.78
N GLY A 486 -26.18 -26.64 -19.32
CA GLY A 486 -26.52 -27.96 -18.82
C GLY A 486 -26.83 -28.96 -19.94
N ASP A 487 -26.35 -28.71 -21.16
CA ASP A 487 -26.58 -29.56 -22.32
C ASP A 487 -25.68 -30.81 -22.36
N GLY A 488 -24.73 -30.91 -21.42
CA GLY A 488 -23.82 -32.04 -21.27
C GLY A 488 -22.58 -31.99 -22.16
N ALA A 489 -22.40 -30.91 -22.93
CA ALA A 489 -21.24 -30.63 -23.77
C ALA A 489 -20.63 -29.26 -23.41
N VAL A 490 -19.47 -28.94 -23.99
CA VAL A 490 -18.86 -27.60 -23.85
C VAL A 490 -18.58 -27.03 -25.22
N ASP A 491 -19.27 -25.92 -25.53
CA ASP A 491 -19.11 -25.23 -26.80
C ASP A 491 -17.89 -24.27 -26.83
N GLU A 492 -17.60 -23.68 -28.00
CA GLU A 492 -16.47 -22.77 -28.19
C GLU A 492 -16.56 -21.54 -27.28
N ASP A 493 -17.78 -21.01 -27.09
CA ASP A 493 -18.00 -19.80 -26.34
C ASP A 493 -17.83 -20.09 -24.84
N GLU A 494 -18.46 -21.13 -24.31
CA GLU A 494 -18.32 -21.62 -22.92
C GLU A 494 -16.87 -21.87 -22.54
N PHE A 495 -16.13 -22.58 -23.41
CA PHE A 495 -14.71 -22.81 -23.22
C PHE A 495 -13.93 -21.48 -23.17
N THR A 496 -14.17 -20.60 -24.15
CA THR A 496 -13.45 -19.33 -24.24
C THR A 496 -13.73 -18.45 -23.03
N ALA A 497 -14.98 -18.38 -22.58
CA ALA A 497 -15.39 -17.56 -21.44
C ALA A 497 -14.78 -18.05 -20.13
N LEU A 498 -14.83 -19.36 -19.84
CA LEU A 498 -14.20 -19.87 -18.62
C LEU A 498 -12.69 -19.66 -18.66
N MET A 499 -12.04 -19.91 -19.80
CA MET A 499 -10.59 -19.79 -19.91
C MET A 499 -10.12 -18.34 -19.79
N LEU A 500 -10.85 -17.38 -20.35
CA LEU A 500 -10.59 -15.95 -20.11
C LEU A 500 -10.78 -15.57 -18.63
N ARG A 501 -11.82 -16.11 -17.99
CA ARG A 501 -12.10 -15.87 -16.57
C ARG A 501 -10.99 -16.43 -15.68
N LEU A 502 -10.60 -17.67 -15.92
CA LEU A 502 -9.50 -18.33 -15.20
C LEU A 502 -8.20 -17.56 -15.39
N ARG A 503 -7.92 -17.12 -16.62
CA ARG A 503 -6.75 -16.27 -16.91
C ARG A 503 -6.79 -14.97 -16.10
N ARG A 504 -7.88 -14.21 -16.16
CA ARG A 504 -8.05 -12.95 -15.40
C ARG A 504 -7.92 -13.15 -13.89
N LEU A 505 -8.48 -14.24 -13.37
CA LEU A 505 -8.35 -14.58 -11.97
C LEU A 505 -6.92 -14.98 -11.62
N SER A 506 -6.28 -15.86 -12.39
CA SER A 506 -4.88 -16.25 -12.15
C SER A 506 -3.91 -15.06 -12.20
N GLU A 507 -4.13 -14.09 -13.10
CA GLU A 507 -3.33 -12.86 -13.21
C GLU A 507 -3.63 -11.84 -12.09
N GLY A 508 -4.80 -11.96 -11.45
CA GLY A 508 -5.33 -11.02 -10.46
C GLY A 508 -5.45 -11.56 -9.04
N GLU A 509 -5.28 -12.87 -8.82
CA GLU A 509 -5.58 -13.60 -7.57
C GLU A 509 -4.80 -13.02 -6.39
N GLU A 510 -3.48 -12.87 -6.53
CA GLU A 510 -2.63 -12.28 -5.49
C GLU A 510 -3.07 -10.86 -5.12
N ARG A 511 -3.43 -10.04 -6.12
CA ARG A 511 -3.90 -8.66 -5.89
C ARG A 511 -5.27 -8.62 -5.24
N LEU A 512 -6.16 -9.52 -5.66
CA LEU A 512 -7.47 -9.70 -5.07
C LEU A 512 -7.31 -10.12 -3.61
N MET A 513 -6.51 -11.15 -3.31
CA MET A 513 -6.19 -11.58 -1.95
C MET A 513 -5.69 -10.43 -1.10
N HIS A 514 -4.70 -9.68 -1.57
CA HIS A 514 -4.21 -8.52 -0.82
C HIS A 514 -5.27 -7.43 -0.55
N TYR A 515 -6.23 -7.28 -1.46
CA TYR A 515 -7.36 -6.36 -1.31
C TYR A 515 -8.44 -6.91 -0.36
N LEU A 516 -8.62 -8.22 -0.28
CA LEU A 516 -9.62 -8.88 0.55
C LEU A 516 -9.18 -9.06 2.01
N MET A 517 -7.88 -9.18 2.30
CA MET A 517 -7.38 -9.37 3.69
C MET A 517 -8.00 -8.44 4.76
N PRO A 518 -8.25 -7.13 4.52
CA PRO A 518 -8.83 -6.22 5.51
C PRO A 518 -10.35 -6.38 5.71
N VAL A 519 -11.01 -7.22 4.89
CA VAL A 519 -12.44 -7.48 4.94
C VAL A 519 -12.78 -8.42 6.09
N ASP A 520 -11.93 -9.44 6.31
CA ASP A 520 -11.99 -10.40 7.41
C ASP A 520 -11.81 -9.67 8.75
N ALA A 521 -12.90 -9.16 9.31
CA ALA A 521 -12.85 -8.28 10.47
C ALA A 521 -12.66 -9.09 11.77
N ASN A 522 -13.15 -10.33 11.77
CA ASN A 522 -13.13 -11.22 12.93
C ASN A 522 -11.94 -12.21 12.89
N GLY A 523 -11.20 -12.28 11.79
CA GLY A 523 -10.03 -13.14 11.62
C GLY A 523 -10.38 -14.63 11.52
N ASP A 524 -11.62 -14.97 11.18
CA ASP A 524 -12.10 -16.35 11.12
C ASP A 524 -11.80 -17.04 9.79
N HIS A 525 -11.19 -16.31 8.84
CA HIS A 525 -10.84 -16.79 7.50
C HIS A 525 -12.05 -17.24 6.67
N GLN A 526 -13.23 -16.75 7.03
CA GLN A 526 -14.47 -16.95 6.31
C GLN A 526 -15.09 -15.59 5.98
N LEU A 527 -16.04 -15.61 5.05
CA LEU A 527 -16.79 -14.46 4.60
C LEU A 527 -18.23 -14.61 5.06
N ASP A 528 -18.67 -13.72 5.93
CA ASP A 528 -20.08 -13.60 6.30
C ASP A 528 -20.85 -12.61 5.38
N PRO A 529 -22.20 -12.55 5.45
CA PRO A 529 -22.97 -11.61 4.63
C PRO A 529 -22.63 -10.13 4.87
N THR A 530 -22.24 -9.76 6.10
CA THR A 530 -21.85 -8.38 6.45
C THR A 530 -20.52 -8.03 5.80
N GLU A 531 -19.56 -8.95 5.82
CA GLU A 531 -18.25 -8.82 5.19
C GLU A 531 -18.35 -8.77 3.67
N LEU A 532 -19.19 -9.61 3.06
CA LEU A 532 -19.50 -9.52 1.62
C LEU A 532 -20.16 -8.19 1.27
N ARG A 533 -21.11 -7.72 2.06
CA ARG A 533 -21.73 -6.40 1.85
C ARG A 533 -20.68 -5.30 1.88
N ARG A 534 -19.76 -5.35 2.85
CA ARG A 534 -18.64 -4.41 2.98
C ARG A 534 -17.72 -4.47 1.76
N LEU A 535 -17.38 -5.68 1.31
CA LEU A 535 -16.56 -5.92 0.13
C LEU A 535 -17.19 -5.38 -1.15
N PHE A 536 -18.44 -5.71 -1.45
CA PHE A 536 -19.12 -5.20 -2.65
C PHE A 536 -19.29 -3.67 -2.59
N GLY A 537 -19.66 -3.14 -1.42
CA GLY A 537 -19.74 -1.69 -1.20
C GLY A 537 -18.41 -0.99 -1.48
N SER A 538 -17.28 -1.63 -1.16
CA SER A 538 -15.96 -1.04 -1.37
C SER A 538 -15.57 -0.82 -2.82
N VAL A 539 -16.08 -1.68 -3.72
CA VAL A 539 -15.87 -1.57 -5.16
C VAL A 539 -17.01 -0.84 -5.88
N GLY A 540 -17.92 -0.21 -5.12
CA GLY A 540 -19.07 0.53 -5.65
C GLY A 540 -20.18 -0.37 -6.19
N GLN A 541 -20.22 -1.65 -5.78
CA GLN A 541 -21.31 -2.56 -6.10
C GLN A 541 -22.38 -2.48 -4.99
N PRO A 542 -23.67 -2.53 -5.35
CA PRO A 542 -24.74 -2.59 -4.36
C PRO A 542 -24.71 -3.93 -3.60
N PRO A 543 -25.29 -3.98 -2.39
CA PRO A 543 -25.39 -5.20 -1.59
C PRO A 543 -26.03 -6.36 -2.38
N LEU A 544 -25.72 -7.59 -1.98
CA LEU A 544 -26.39 -8.78 -2.49
C LEU A 544 -27.87 -8.73 -2.08
N THR A 545 -28.77 -9.22 -2.94
CA THR A 545 -30.18 -9.44 -2.60
C THR A 545 -30.30 -10.74 -1.81
N PRO A 546 -31.39 -10.93 -1.03
CA PRO A 546 -31.59 -12.17 -0.28
C PRO A 546 -31.65 -13.44 -1.15
N GLN A 547 -31.97 -13.32 -2.45
CA GLN A 547 -31.95 -14.44 -3.39
C GLN A 547 -30.50 -14.78 -3.82
N GLU A 548 -29.69 -13.76 -4.07
CA GLU A 548 -28.29 -13.91 -4.44
C GLU A 548 -27.45 -14.44 -3.28
N GLU A 549 -27.71 -13.98 -2.06
CA GLU A 549 -27.08 -14.53 -0.85
C GLU A 549 -27.43 -16.01 -0.67
N ARG A 550 -28.71 -16.38 -0.82
CA ARG A 550 -29.13 -17.79 -0.76
C ARG A 550 -28.48 -18.66 -1.84
N HIS A 551 -28.31 -18.12 -3.05
CA HIS A 551 -27.60 -18.83 -4.12
C HIS A 551 -26.11 -19.00 -3.81
N LEU A 552 -25.49 -17.98 -3.20
CA LEU A 552 -24.05 -17.98 -2.91
C LEU A 552 -23.67 -18.84 -1.69
N PHE A 553 -24.44 -18.75 -0.60
CA PHE A 553 -24.21 -19.49 0.64
C PHE A 553 -24.88 -20.87 0.68
N GLY A 554 -25.89 -21.10 -0.18
CA GLY A 554 -26.70 -22.32 -0.15
C GLY A 554 -27.83 -22.27 0.90
N PRO A 555 -28.53 -23.41 1.12
CA PRO A 555 -29.70 -23.47 1.99
C PRO A 555 -29.39 -23.28 3.49
N GLN A 556 -28.13 -23.43 3.91
CA GLN A 556 -27.67 -23.08 5.24
C GLN A 556 -26.95 -21.74 5.18
N VAL A 557 -27.50 -20.71 5.84
CA VAL A 557 -26.84 -19.42 5.98
C VAL A 557 -25.66 -19.61 6.92
N GLY A 558 -24.44 -19.68 6.40
CA GLY A 558 -23.31 -19.85 7.28
C GLY A 558 -21.99 -19.87 6.56
N ARG A 559 -21.46 -18.67 6.30
CA ARG A 559 -20.05 -18.35 6.03
C ARG A 559 -19.39 -19.10 4.85
N LEU A 560 -18.65 -18.36 4.01
CA LEU A 560 -17.90 -18.95 2.90
C LEU A 560 -16.41 -18.89 3.20
N SER A 561 -15.68 -20.01 3.13
CA SER A 561 -14.22 -19.94 3.15
C SER A 561 -13.71 -19.13 1.93
N TRP A 562 -12.52 -18.55 2.05
CA TRP A 562 -11.89 -17.83 0.95
C TRP A 562 -11.75 -18.67 -0.32
N SER A 563 -11.33 -19.92 -0.18
CA SER A 563 -11.23 -20.87 -1.30
C SER A 563 -12.59 -21.08 -1.98
N ALA A 564 -13.64 -21.34 -1.19
CA ALA A 564 -14.98 -21.51 -1.71
C ALA A 564 -15.49 -20.24 -2.41
N PHE A 565 -15.18 -19.06 -1.88
CA PHE A 565 -15.54 -17.81 -2.53
C PHE A 565 -14.83 -17.62 -3.88
N ILE A 566 -13.53 -17.92 -3.97
CA ILE A 566 -12.77 -17.87 -5.23
C ILE A 566 -13.32 -18.87 -6.24
N ASP A 567 -13.68 -20.09 -5.81
CA ASP A 567 -14.33 -21.08 -6.67
C ASP A 567 -15.67 -20.54 -7.20
N ARG A 568 -16.50 -19.91 -6.36
CA ARG A 568 -17.73 -19.24 -6.83
C ARG A 568 -17.43 -18.07 -7.77
N LEU A 569 -16.33 -17.35 -7.54
CA LEU A 569 -15.81 -16.32 -8.42
C LEU A 569 -15.29 -16.87 -9.75
N LEU A 570 -15.13 -18.19 -9.92
CA LEU A 570 -14.87 -18.88 -11.19
C LEU A 570 -16.14 -19.48 -11.81
N LEU A 571 -17.06 -19.97 -10.98
CA LEU A 571 -18.16 -20.85 -11.41
C LEU A 571 -19.49 -20.13 -11.69
N VAL A 572 -19.72 -18.96 -11.11
CA VAL A 572 -20.97 -18.18 -11.28
C VAL A 572 -20.83 -17.11 -12.33
#